data_AF-A0A4Y2ADB8-F1
#
_entry.id   AF-A0A4Y2ADB8-F1
#
_cell.length_a   1.000
_cell.length_b   1.000
_cell.length_c   1.000
_cell.angle_alpha   90.00
_cell.angle_beta   90.00
_cell.angle_gamma   90.00
#
_symmetry.space_group_name_H-M   'P 1'
#
loop_
_entity.id
_entity.type
_entity.pdbx_description
1 polymer ?
#
loop_
_entity_poly.entity_id
_entity_poly.type
_entity_poly.pdbx_seq_one_letter_code
_entity_poly.pdbx_strand_id
1 'polypeptide(L)'
;MRSTEAQDILNIENLDKFVDISEISPENKLIKLTETKGKHIYDVGTDGSRINSETGFAVCIFNTNISTEEYLFRLGSCNTVFQAEMAAIDFAAR
;
A
#
# COMPACT_ATOMS: atom_id res chain seq x y z
N MET A 1 -14.42 -20.27 9.20
CA MET A 1 -13.70 -20.85 8.04
C MET A 1 -13.34 -19.69 7.13
N ARG A 2 -12.05 -19.46 6.82
CA ARG A 2 -11.64 -18.37 5.90
C ARG A 2 -12.10 -18.71 4.49
N SER A 3 -12.55 -17.72 3.70
CA SER A 3 -12.87 -17.94 2.28
C SER A 3 -11.63 -18.40 1.53
N THR A 4 -11.81 -19.09 0.40
CA THR A 4 -10.72 -19.56 -0.45
C THR A 4 -9.82 -18.41 -0.90
N GLU A 5 -10.40 -17.26 -1.23
CA GLU A 5 -9.67 -16.04 -1.61
C GLU A 5 -8.77 -15.51 -0.49
N ALA A 6 -9.25 -15.56 0.76
CA ALA A 6 -8.45 -15.17 1.91
C ALA A 6 -7.30 -16.16 2.19
N GLN A 7 -7.44 -17.43 1.80
CA GLN A 7 -6.34 -18.39 1.87
C GLN A 7 -5.28 -18.13 0.79
N ASP A 8 -5.70 -17.75 -0.42
CA ASP A 8 -4.78 -17.43 -1.52
C ASP A 8 -3.93 -16.20 -1.24
N ILE A 9 -4.52 -15.14 -0.66
CA ILE A 9 -3.78 -13.91 -0.28
C ILE A 9 -2.78 -14.17 0.85
N LEU A 10 -3.10 -15.13 1.72
CA LEU A 10 -2.22 -15.53 2.83
C LEU A 10 -1.28 -16.66 2.43
N ASN A 11 -1.36 -17.15 1.19
CA ASN A 11 -0.49 -18.20 0.71
C ASN A 11 0.90 -17.63 0.47
N ILE A 12 1.77 -17.89 1.44
CA ILE A 12 3.17 -17.46 1.45
C ILE A 12 3.92 -18.06 0.24
N GLU A 13 3.47 -19.19 -0.30
CA GLU A 13 4.06 -19.81 -1.48
C GLU A 13 3.80 -19.03 -2.78
N ASN A 14 2.77 -18.18 -2.79
CA ASN A 14 2.41 -17.29 -3.90
C ASN A 14 2.95 -15.86 -3.72
N LEU A 15 3.69 -15.57 -2.64
CA LEU A 15 4.34 -14.28 -2.48
C LEU A 15 5.48 -14.15 -3.49
N ASP A 16 5.70 -12.91 -3.94
CA ASP A 16 6.91 -12.57 -4.66
C ASP A 16 8.13 -13.02 -3.84
N LYS A 17 9.00 -13.78 -4.48
CA LYS A 17 10.22 -14.24 -3.83
C LYS A 17 11.16 -13.04 -3.74
N PHE A 18 11.94 -13.01 -2.67
CA PHE A 18 13.10 -12.12 -2.64
C PHE A 18 13.99 -12.44 -3.84
N VAL A 19 14.17 -11.46 -4.72
CA VAL A 19 15.13 -11.51 -5.82
C VAL A 19 16.24 -10.56 -5.44
N ASP A 20 17.47 -11.07 -5.43
CA ASP A 20 18.64 -10.22 -5.20
C ASP A 20 18.68 -9.17 -6.32
N ILE A 21 18.80 -7.89 -5.95
CA ILE A 21 18.86 -6.80 -6.93
C ILE A 21 19.96 -7.08 -7.96
N SER A 22 21.08 -7.71 -7.59
CA SER A 22 22.15 -8.07 -8.53
C SER A 22 21.67 -8.98 -9.67
N GLU A 23 20.67 -9.85 -9.44
CA GLU A 23 20.10 -10.80 -10.40
C GLU A 23 19.06 -10.17 -11.34
N ILE A 24 18.52 -8.99 -10.99
CA ILE A 24 17.56 -8.27 -11.84
C ILE A 24 18.29 -7.60 -13.01
N SER A 25 17.78 -7.74 -14.23
CA SER A 25 18.39 -7.09 -15.40
C SER A 25 18.33 -5.54 -15.30
N PRO A 26 19.34 -4.79 -15.78
CA PRO A 26 19.41 -3.33 -15.67
C PRO A 26 18.15 -2.59 -16.14
N GLU A 27 17.51 -3.06 -17.20
CA GLU A 27 16.28 -2.51 -17.75
C GLU A 27 15.07 -2.69 -16.82
N ASN A 28 15.05 -3.74 -15.99
CA ASN A 28 14.00 -4.01 -15.01
C ASN A 28 14.27 -3.37 -13.64
N LYS A 29 15.49 -2.88 -13.41
CA LYS A 29 15.88 -2.15 -12.18
C LYS A 29 15.38 -0.70 -12.17
N LEU A 30 15.10 -0.13 -13.32
CA LEU A 30 14.78 1.28 -13.48
C LEU A 30 13.29 1.48 -13.70
N ILE A 31 12.58 1.83 -12.62
CA ILE A 31 11.27 2.48 -12.75
C ILE A 31 11.54 3.93 -13.13
N LYS A 32 11.47 4.21 -14.44
CA LYS A 32 11.59 5.58 -14.93
C LYS A 32 10.30 6.34 -14.61
N LEU A 33 10.29 7.03 -13.47
CA LEU A 33 9.27 8.01 -13.18
C LEU A 33 9.38 9.12 -14.22
N THR A 34 8.35 9.26 -15.06
CA THR A 34 8.26 10.42 -15.95
C THR A 34 8.12 11.68 -15.11
N GLU A 35 8.66 12.81 -15.58
CA GLU A 35 8.51 14.10 -14.90
C GLU A 35 7.04 14.33 -14.52
N THR A 36 6.83 14.73 -13.27
CA THR A 36 5.53 15.12 -12.76
C THR A 36 5.02 16.28 -13.61
N LYS A 37 3.93 16.06 -14.34
CA LYS A 37 3.27 17.12 -15.11
C LYS A 37 2.52 18.04 -14.14
N GLY A 38 3.20 19.07 -13.63
CA GLY A 38 2.59 20.17 -12.89
C GLY A 38 3.09 20.34 -11.46
N LYS A 39 2.48 21.30 -10.76
CA LYS A 39 2.75 21.58 -9.35
C LYS A 39 2.10 20.50 -8.48
N HIS A 40 2.87 19.91 -7.56
CA HIS A 40 2.28 19.04 -6.53
C HIS A 40 1.33 19.86 -5.66
N ILE A 41 0.09 19.40 -5.53
CA ILE A 41 -0.95 20.09 -4.75
C ILE A 41 -0.91 19.62 -3.29
N TYR A 42 -0.53 18.36 -3.07
CA TYR A 42 -0.49 17.72 -1.77
C TYR A 42 0.82 16.96 -1.56
N ASP A 43 1.30 16.96 -0.31
CA ASP A 43 2.21 15.96 0.22
C ASP A 43 1.35 14.87 0.87
N VAL A 44 1.51 13.62 0.45
CA VAL A 44 0.64 12.52 0.91
C VAL A 44 1.42 11.55 1.81
N GLY A 45 0.92 11.35 3.03
CA GLY A 45 1.40 10.32 3.95
C GLY A 45 0.40 9.17 4.00
N THR A 46 0.89 7.94 3.81
CA THR A 46 0.08 6.73 3.89
C THR A 46 0.67 5.78 4.92
N ASP A 47 -0.18 5.06 5.63
CA ASP A 47 0.24 3.99 6.53
C ASP A 47 -0.84 2.90 6.61
N GLY A 48 -0.41 1.66 6.79
CA GLY A 48 -1.25 0.49 6.91
C GLY A 48 -0.84 -0.31 8.13
N SER A 49 -1.76 -0.51 9.06
CA SER A 49 -1.51 -1.29 10.27
C SER A 49 -2.47 -2.45 10.42
N ARG A 50 -2.08 -3.43 11.24
CA ARG A 50 -2.95 -4.50 11.68
C ARG A 50 -2.83 -4.65 13.18
N ILE A 51 -3.96 -4.57 13.88
CA ILE A 51 -4.02 -4.87 15.31
C ILE A 51 -4.40 -6.34 15.47
N ASN A 52 -3.48 -7.13 16.04
CA ASN A 52 -3.61 -8.57 16.24
C ASN A 52 -3.90 -9.32 14.92
N SER A 53 -4.79 -10.31 14.96
CA SER A 53 -5.27 -11.07 13.79
C SER A 53 -6.64 -10.60 13.30
N GLU A 54 -7.13 -9.49 13.84
CA GLU A 54 -8.52 -9.09 13.67
C GLU A 54 -8.64 -7.97 12.66
N THR A 55 -8.27 -6.73 13.00
CA THR A 55 -8.65 -5.56 12.20
C THR A 55 -7.44 -4.88 11.58
N GLY A 56 -7.48 -4.70 10.26
CA GLY A 56 -6.57 -3.82 9.53
C GLY A 56 -7.06 -2.37 9.54
N PHE A 57 -6.14 -1.42 9.59
CA PHE A 57 -6.42 0.01 9.47
C PHE A 57 -5.54 0.60 8.39
N ALA A 58 -6.13 1.42 7.53
CA ALA A 58 -5.40 2.18 6.52
C ALA A 58 -5.61 3.67 6.81
N VAL A 59 -4.53 4.44 6.81
CA VAL A 59 -4.54 5.89 7.02
C VAL A 59 -3.96 6.56 5.78
N CYS A 60 -4.64 7.60 5.31
CA CYS A 60 -4.15 8.47 4.25
C CYS A 60 -4.31 9.92 4.70
N ILE A 61 -3.23 10.68 4.67
CA ILE A 61 -3.18 12.09 5.07
C ILE A 61 -2.72 12.91 3.88
N PHE A 62 -3.56 13.84 3.44
CA PHE A 62 -3.21 14.83 2.43
C PHE A 62 -2.84 16.12 3.13
N ASN A 63 -1.59 16.55 2.96
CA ASN A 63 -1.10 17.77 3.54
C ASN A 63 -0.85 18.82 2.45
N THR A 64 -1.23 20.07 2.74
CA THR A 64 -0.90 21.24 1.93
C THR A 64 -0.20 22.27 2.79
N ASN A 65 0.17 23.40 2.20
CA ASN A 65 0.71 24.53 2.96
C ASN A 65 -0.31 25.22 3.88
N ILE A 66 -1.61 24.89 3.77
CA ILE A 66 -2.70 25.63 4.42
C ILE A 66 -3.54 24.71 5.33
N SER A 67 -3.72 23.45 4.94
CA SER A 67 -4.58 22.50 5.62
C SER A 67 -4.09 21.07 5.49
N THR A 68 -4.56 20.24 6.42
CA THR A 68 -4.35 18.80 6.45
C THR A 68 -5.72 18.11 6.41
N GLU A 69 -5.87 17.12 5.55
CA GLU A 69 -7.04 16.25 5.46
C GLU A 69 -6.64 14.83 5.84
N GLU A 70 -7.36 14.21 6.77
CA GLU A 70 -7.03 12.88 7.30
C GLU A 70 -8.17 11.91 7.01
N TYR A 71 -7.82 10.75 6.45
CA TYR A 71 -8.74 9.67 6.12
C TYR A 71 -8.30 8.39 6.81
N LEU A 72 -9.16 7.84 7.66
CA LEU A 72 -8.94 6.58 8.37
C LEU A 72 -9.98 5.55 7.92
N PHE A 73 -9.50 4.43 7.40
CA PHE A 73 -10.31 3.30 6.99
C PHE A 73 -10.10 2.14 7.94
N ARG A 74 -11.22 1.57 8.39
CA ARG A 74 -11.24 0.29 9.07
C ARG A 74 -11.53 -0.79 8.05
N LEU A 75 -10.60 -1.72 7.87
CA LEU A 75 -10.73 -2.82 6.94
C LEU A 75 -11.42 -4.02 7.60
N GLY A 76 -11.80 -4.98 6.76
CA GLY A 76 -12.42 -6.23 7.19
C GLY A 76 -11.52 -7.05 8.11
N SER A 77 -12.11 -8.07 8.72
CA SER A 77 -11.33 -8.99 9.53
C SER A 77 -10.40 -9.84 8.67
N CYS A 78 -9.23 -10.19 9.20
CA CYS A 78 -8.20 -10.97 8.50
C CYS A 78 -7.47 -10.28 7.34
N ASN A 79 -7.65 -8.96 7.13
CA ASN A 79 -6.79 -8.24 6.20
C ASN A 79 -5.32 -8.26 6.66
N THR A 80 -4.39 -8.36 5.71
CA THR A 80 -2.95 -8.26 5.96
C THR A 80 -2.53 -6.81 6.13
N VAL A 81 -1.37 -6.58 6.75
CA VAL A 81 -0.75 -5.24 6.78
C VAL A 81 -0.53 -4.73 5.35
N PHE A 82 -0.05 -5.59 4.45
CA PHE A 82 0.16 -5.23 3.04
C PHE A 82 -1.13 -4.76 2.34
N GLN A 83 -2.27 -5.42 2.59
CA GLN A 83 -3.55 -4.97 2.06
C GLN A 83 -3.98 -3.62 2.64
N ALA A 84 -3.64 -3.34 3.91
CA ALA A 84 -3.93 -2.06 4.53
C ALA A 84 -3.10 -0.92 3.93
N GLU A 85 -1.80 -1.15 3.75
CA GLU A 85 -0.90 -0.22 3.05
C GLU A 85 -1.40 0.07 1.63
N MET A 86 -1.72 -1.00 0.89
CA MET A 86 -2.22 -0.88 -0.47
C MET A 86 -3.55 -0.11 -0.54
N ALA A 87 -4.45 -0.31 0.43
CA ALA A 87 -5.71 0.44 0.49
C ALA A 87 -5.48 1.94 0.73
N ALA A 88 -4.50 2.33 1.57
CA ALA A 88 -4.15 3.72 1.76
C ALA A 88 -3.58 4.36 0.48
N ILE A 89 -2.68 3.64 -0.22
CA ILE A 89 -2.08 4.10 -1.48
C ILE A 89 -3.12 4.20 -2.60
N ASP A 90 -3.99 3.19 -2.74
CA ASP A 90 -5.06 3.19 -3.73
C ASP A 90 -6.04 4.34 -3.50
N PHE A 91 -6.37 4.64 -2.24
CA PHE A 91 -7.18 5.82 -1.92
C PHE A 91 -6.47 7.14 -2.28
N ALA A 92 -5.17 7.23 -2.00
CA ALA A 92 -4.37 8.42 -2.32
C ALA A 92 -4.25 8.71 -3.82
N ALA A 93 -4.20 7.66 -4.64
CA ALA A 93 -3.90 7.74 -6.07
C ALA A 93 -5.13 7.82 -6.99
N ARG A 94 -6.34 7.75 -6.42
CA ARG A 94 -7.62 7.77 -7.16
C ARG A 94 -8.11 9.16 -7.54
#